data_AF-A0A520GSL4-F1
#
_entry.id   AF-A0A520GSL4-F1
#
_cell.length_a   1.000
_cell.length_b   1.000
_cell.length_c   1.000
_cell.angle_alpha   90.00
_cell.angle_beta   90.00
_cell.angle_gamma   90.00
#
_symmetry.space_group_name_H-M   'P 1'
#
loop_
_entity.id
_entity.type
_entity.pdbx_description
1 polymer ?
#
loop_
_entity_poly.entity_id
_entity_poly.type
_entity_poly.pdbx_seq_one_letter_code
_entity_poly.pdbx_strand_id
1 'polypeptide(L)'
;NVFIAFADTLFKADFKIDTAKDAIIWTQKVEDPSAFGVVKLAADGRITEFVEKPEQFVSDLAIIGVYYFKDGENLKAELQYLLDNKIAEKGEFQLTTAMENMKNKGMAFYSDQVEEWLDCGNKDATVYTNQRILEIKKDREALVASSAVLENATIIAPCFIGEGVVVRNSVVGPHVSLEQGVTVENASISPCITSYSINWGEGSTIENVTFPQQHTYTQLGVYTITIYGYGQNGCNSVKTYQVKNISNPSGGLYSPGSTTNLCAPTAPIQFAITGWYANSLDTTYEVDFGDGTTILNLTQSDLINSSYYNSTIPANSQNYPIPHVYNISNCPGGPFE
;
A
#
# COMPACT_ATOMS: atom_id res chain seq x y z
N ASN A 1 -28.07 23.81 -16.11
CA ASN A 1 -26.96 22.85 -16.27
C ASN A 1 -25.88 23.15 -15.26
N VAL A 2 -25.08 22.15 -14.91
CA VAL A 2 -23.90 22.29 -14.05
C VAL A 2 -22.77 21.45 -14.64
N PHE A 3 -21.56 22.02 -14.62
CA PHE A 3 -20.34 21.33 -14.97
C PHE A 3 -19.48 21.28 -13.70
N ILE A 4 -18.95 20.10 -13.38
CA ILE A 4 -18.18 19.84 -12.18
C ILE A 4 -16.83 19.30 -12.62
N ALA A 5 -15.75 19.86 -12.08
CA ALA A 5 -14.40 19.35 -12.24
C ALA A 5 -13.71 19.42 -10.88
N PHE A 6 -13.02 18.35 -10.49
CA PHE A 6 -12.20 18.36 -9.28
C PHE A 6 -10.97 19.24 -9.48
N ALA A 7 -10.49 19.90 -8.42
CA ALA A 7 -9.43 20.90 -8.53
C ALA A 7 -8.02 20.29 -8.69
N ASP A 8 -7.88 19.01 -8.34
CA ASP A 8 -6.65 18.21 -8.36
C ASP A 8 -6.55 17.29 -9.59
N THR A 9 -7.49 17.38 -10.53
CA THR A 9 -7.49 16.59 -11.77
C THR A 9 -6.99 17.43 -12.94
N LEU A 10 -5.94 16.96 -13.62
CA LEU A 10 -5.52 17.50 -14.91
C LEU A 10 -5.86 16.50 -16.00
N PHE A 11 -6.25 16.99 -17.16
CA PHE A 11 -6.63 16.14 -18.28
C PHE A 11 -6.32 16.80 -19.61
N LYS A 12 -6.08 15.96 -20.61
CA LYS A 12 -6.03 16.34 -22.02
C LYS A 12 -7.27 15.77 -22.70
N ALA A 13 -8.14 16.65 -23.17
CA ALA A 13 -9.36 16.27 -23.87
C ALA A 13 -9.88 17.38 -24.78
N ASP A 14 -10.70 17.01 -25.76
CA ASP A 14 -11.53 17.93 -26.55
C ASP A 14 -12.98 17.80 -26.07
N PHE A 15 -13.37 18.62 -25.08
CA PHE A 15 -14.71 18.53 -24.49
C PHE A 15 -15.78 19.02 -25.46
N LYS A 16 -16.49 18.07 -26.08
CA LYS A 16 -17.73 18.35 -26.81
C LYS A 16 -18.91 17.91 -25.97
N ILE A 17 -19.48 18.86 -25.23
CA ILE A 17 -20.63 18.59 -24.37
C ILE A 17 -21.89 18.50 -25.22
N ASP A 18 -22.41 17.28 -25.38
CA ASP A 18 -23.73 17.06 -25.97
C ASP A 18 -24.83 17.39 -24.95
N THR A 19 -25.32 18.64 -25.01
CA THR A 19 -26.35 19.15 -24.10
C THR A 19 -27.73 18.50 -24.27
N ALA A 20 -27.93 17.65 -25.28
CA ALA A 20 -29.15 16.86 -25.40
C ALA A 20 -29.21 15.74 -24.34
N LYS A 21 -28.05 15.22 -23.91
CA LYS A 21 -27.93 14.17 -22.87
C LYS A 21 -28.22 14.74 -21.47
N ASP A 22 -28.82 13.93 -20.61
CA ASP A 22 -29.17 14.34 -19.25
C ASP A 22 -27.93 14.51 -18.36
N ALA A 23 -26.97 13.58 -18.47
CA ALA A 23 -25.67 13.69 -17.83
C ALA A 23 -24.55 13.01 -18.63
N ILE A 24 -23.34 13.56 -18.54
CA ILE A 24 -22.11 13.00 -19.13
C ILE A 24 -21.05 12.88 -18.03
N ILE A 25 -20.45 11.70 -17.92
CA ILE A 25 -19.42 11.36 -16.93
C ILE A 25 -18.14 11.03 -17.68
N TRP A 26 -17.10 11.82 -17.47
CA TRP A 26 -15.82 11.53 -18.11
C TRP A 26 -15.09 10.41 -17.38
N THR A 27 -14.51 9.52 -18.16
CA THR A 27 -13.79 8.35 -17.68
C THR A 27 -12.48 8.15 -18.40
N GLN A 28 -11.61 7.34 -17.80
CA GLN A 28 -10.41 6.84 -18.44
C GLN A 28 -10.25 5.34 -18.12
N LYS A 29 -9.76 4.58 -19.10
CA LYS A 29 -9.33 3.20 -18.86
C LYS A 29 -8.06 3.19 -17.99
N VAL A 30 -8.11 2.48 -16.87
CA VAL A 30 -6.98 2.30 -15.96
C VAL A 30 -6.70 0.82 -15.73
N GLU A 31 -5.45 0.48 -15.46
CA GLU A 31 -5.06 -0.92 -15.22
C GLU A 31 -5.60 -1.45 -13.88
N ASP A 32 -5.52 -0.64 -12.82
CA ASP A 32 -6.09 -0.95 -11.51
C ASP A 32 -7.12 0.13 -11.11
N PRO A 33 -8.43 -0.19 -11.17
CA PRO A 33 -9.49 0.75 -10.83
C PRO A 33 -9.90 0.73 -9.35
N SER A 34 -9.28 -0.08 -8.50
CA SER A 34 -9.75 -0.35 -7.13
C SER A 34 -9.85 0.89 -6.23
N ALA A 35 -9.06 1.93 -6.51
CA ALA A 35 -9.05 3.19 -5.79
C ALA A 35 -10.13 4.19 -6.24
N PHE A 36 -10.87 3.90 -7.32
CA PHE A 36 -11.75 4.87 -7.99
C PHE A 36 -13.20 4.39 -8.06
N GLY A 37 -14.11 5.34 -8.24
CA GLY A 37 -15.44 5.04 -8.75
C GLY A 37 -15.36 4.58 -10.20
N VAL A 38 -16.10 3.54 -10.57
CA VAL A 38 -16.13 3.00 -11.93
C VAL A 38 -17.53 2.95 -12.50
N VAL A 39 -17.62 2.89 -13.83
CA VAL A 39 -18.90 2.75 -14.54
C VAL A 39 -18.93 1.50 -15.41
N LYS A 40 -20.10 0.86 -15.47
CA LYS A 40 -20.42 -0.12 -16.53
C LYS A 40 -21.22 0.56 -17.64
N LEU A 41 -20.92 0.21 -18.88
CA LEU A 41 -21.59 0.74 -20.06
C LEU A 41 -22.45 -0.33 -20.75
N ALA A 42 -23.61 0.10 -21.24
CA ALA A 42 -24.37 -0.63 -22.25
C ALA A 42 -23.74 -0.44 -23.65
N ALA A 43 -24.20 -1.23 -24.62
CA ALA A 43 -23.70 -1.19 -26.00
C ALA A 43 -23.92 0.17 -26.71
N ASP A 44 -24.86 0.98 -26.24
CA ASP A 44 -25.19 2.30 -26.77
C ASP A 44 -24.43 3.45 -26.06
N GLY A 45 -23.51 3.12 -25.14
CA GLY A 45 -22.72 4.09 -24.39
C GLY A 45 -23.43 4.69 -23.17
N ARG A 46 -24.64 4.23 -22.84
CA ARG A 46 -25.31 4.58 -21.57
C ARG A 46 -24.63 3.90 -20.40
N ILE A 47 -24.49 4.60 -19.28
CA ILE A 47 -24.02 4.03 -18.02
C ILE A 47 -25.16 3.22 -17.39
N THR A 48 -24.89 1.96 -17.08
CA THR A 48 -25.85 1.04 -16.46
C THR A 48 -25.67 0.91 -14.96
N GLU A 49 -24.48 1.21 -14.45
CA GLU A 49 -24.10 1.01 -13.05
C GLU A 49 -22.94 1.94 -12.69
N PHE A 50 -23.04 2.58 -11.52
CA PHE A 50 -21.95 3.26 -10.83
C PHE A 50 -21.52 2.45 -9.62
N VAL A 51 -20.22 2.22 -9.45
CA VAL A 51 -19.69 1.47 -8.30
C VAL A 51 -18.51 2.21 -7.69
N GLU A 52 -18.58 2.55 -6.41
CA GLU A 52 -17.51 3.23 -5.69
C GLU A 52 -16.45 2.24 -5.17
N LYS A 53 -15.18 2.42 -5.55
CA LYS A 53 -14.02 1.67 -5.02
C LYS A 53 -14.31 0.17 -4.88
N PRO A 54 -14.54 -0.52 -6.02
CA PRO A 54 -15.07 -1.87 -6.02
C PRO A 54 -14.05 -2.87 -5.44
N GLU A 55 -14.50 -3.77 -4.56
CA GLU A 55 -13.65 -4.82 -3.98
C GLU A 55 -13.32 -5.95 -4.96
N GLN A 56 -14.18 -6.13 -5.97
CA GLN A 56 -13.99 -7.07 -7.08
C GLN A 56 -14.00 -6.31 -8.40
N PHE A 57 -13.31 -6.81 -9.42
CA PHE A 57 -13.27 -6.15 -10.71
C PHE A 57 -14.68 -6.01 -11.32
N VAL A 58 -15.06 -4.77 -11.65
CA VAL A 58 -16.36 -4.40 -12.24
C VAL A 58 -16.16 -3.88 -13.67
N SER A 59 -15.22 -2.95 -13.84
CA SER A 59 -14.89 -2.24 -15.08
C SER A 59 -13.54 -1.56 -14.93
N ASP A 60 -12.82 -1.36 -16.03
CA ASP A 60 -11.57 -0.58 -16.10
C ASP A 60 -11.81 0.91 -16.34
N LEU A 61 -13.07 1.33 -16.50
CA LEU A 61 -13.46 2.73 -16.74
C LEU A 61 -13.61 3.50 -15.43
N ALA A 62 -12.52 4.14 -15.00
CA ALA A 62 -12.48 4.98 -13.81
C ALA A 62 -13.08 6.36 -14.09
N ILE A 63 -13.86 6.87 -13.14
CA ILE A 63 -14.43 8.22 -13.13
C ILE A 63 -13.33 9.20 -12.73
N ILE A 64 -13.06 10.21 -13.56
CA ILE A 64 -11.87 11.09 -13.40
C ILE A 64 -12.17 12.42 -12.68
N GLY A 65 -13.35 12.56 -12.09
CA GLY A 65 -13.75 13.79 -11.40
C GLY A 65 -14.27 14.90 -12.30
N VAL A 66 -14.72 14.59 -13.53
CA VAL A 66 -15.31 15.57 -14.46
C VAL A 66 -16.71 15.12 -14.88
N TYR A 67 -17.67 16.03 -14.76
CA TYR A 67 -19.09 15.72 -14.89
C TYR A 67 -19.86 16.87 -15.54
N TYR A 68 -20.88 16.51 -16.31
CA TYR A 68 -21.89 17.43 -16.81
C TYR A 68 -23.27 16.91 -16.43
N PHE A 69 -24.10 17.79 -15.89
CA PHE A 69 -25.52 17.52 -15.63
C PHE A 69 -26.37 18.61 -16.26
N LYS A 70 -27.37 18.21 -17.02
CA LYS A 70 -28.36 19.12 -17.61
C LYS A 70 -29.20 19.81 -16.53
N ASP A 71 -29.61 19.05 -15.52
CA ASP A 71 -30.40 19.49 -14.38
C ASP A 71 -29.59 19.41 -13.07
N GLY A 72 -29.06 20.56 -12.65
CA GLY A 72 -28.28 20.67 -11.41
C GLY A 72 -29.12 20.72 -10.14
N GLU A 73 -30.40 21.12 -10.23
CA GLU A 73 -31.29 21.13 -9.06
C GLU A 73 -31.68 19.71 -8.68
N ASN A 74 -31.89 18.82 -9.66
CA ASN A 74 -32.09 17.39 -9.41
C ASN A 74 -30.86 16.77 -8.70
N LEU A 75 -29.64 17.06 -9.17
CA LEU A 75 -28.42 16.61 -8.50
C LEU A 75 -28.34 17.10 -7.05
N LYS A 76 -28.59 18.39 -6.82
CA LYS A 76 -28.58 18.99 -5.48
C LYS A 76 -29.63 18.34 -4.57
N ALA A 77 -30.83 18.07 -5.08
CA ALA A 77 -31.89 17.40 -4.34
C ALA A 77 -31.49 15.97 -3.96
N GLU A 78 -30.82 15.23 -4.86
CA GLU A 78 -30.32 13.89 -4.55
C GLU A 78 -29.22 13.92 -3.48
N LEU A 79 -28.27 14.85 -3.59
CA LEU A 79 -27.22 15.02 -2.57
C LEU A 79 -27.82 15.35 -1.20
N GLN A 80 -28.84 16.23 -1.16
CA GLN A 80 -29.57 16.52 0.07
C GLN A 80 -30.30 15.30 0.62
N TYR A 81 -30.90 14.48 -0.25
CA TYR A 81 -31.55 13.23 0.15
C TYR A 81 -30.56 12.26 0.82
N LEU A 82 -29.34 12.10 0.29
CA LEU A 82 -28.32 11.27 0.93
C LEU A 82 -27.97 11.78 2.33
N LEU A 83 -27.78 13.09 2.48
CA LEU A 83 -27.46 13.73 3.76
C LEU A 83 -28.58 13.55 4.79
N ASP A 84 -29.82 13.84 4.41
CA ASP A 84 -30.99 13.78 5.30
C ASP A 84 -31.24 12.36 5.81
N ASN A 85 -30.99 11.37 4.96
CA ASN A 85 -31.22 9.95 5.27
C ASN A 85 -29.96 9.23 5.76
N LYS A 86 -28.83 9.93 5.89
CA LYS A 86 -27.53 9.39 6.34
C LYS A 86 -27.09 8.17 5.52
N ILE A 87 -27.33 8.22 4.21
CA ILE A 87 -26.92 7.17 3.27
C ILE A 87 -25.44 7.41 2.93
N ALA A 88 -24.56 6.74 3.66
CA ALA A 88 -23.12 6.84 3.50
C ALA A 88 -22.51 5.47 3.19
N GLU A 89 -21.50 5.47 2.33
CA GLU A 89 -20.69 4.29 2.01
C GLU A 89 -19.29 4.49 2.56
N LYS A 90 -18.80 3.52 3.35
CA LYS A 90 -17.47 3.59 3.98
C LYS A 90 -17.24 4.88 4.80
N GLY A 91 -18.31 5.44 5.37
CA GLY A 91 -18.26 6.65 6.20
C GLY A 91 -18.39 7.98 5.45
N GLU A 92 -18.55 7.96 4.13
CA GLU A 92 -18.62 9.14 3.28
C GLU A 92 -19.94 9.19 2.46
N PHE A 93 -20.40 10.39 2.13
CA PHE A 93 -21.51 10.60 1.20
C PHE A 93 -20.97 10.66 -0.22
N GLN A 94 -21.09 9.55 -0.96
CA GLN A 94 -20.45 9.42 -2.27
C GLN A 94 -21.31 10.03 -3.38
N LEU A 95 -20.66 10.75 -4.31
CA LEU A 95 -21.31 11.26 -5.51
C LEU A 95 -21.78 10.12 -6.42
N THR A 96 -21.06 9.00 -6.46
CA THR A 96 -21.43 7.77 -7.18
C THR A 96 -22.75 7.19 -6.67
N THR A 97 -23.01 7.19 -5.36
CA THR A 97 -24.30 6.79 -4.78
C THR A 97 -25.44 7.71 -5.25
N ALA A 98 -25.21 9.03 -5.31
CA ALA A 98 -26.21 9.98 -5.82
C ALA A 98 -26.53 9.72 -7.30
N MET A 99 -25.51 9.53 -8.13
CA MET A 99 -25.69 9.24 -9.56
C MET A 99 -26.38 7.89 -9.79
N GLU A 100 -26.06 6.87 -9.00
CA GLU A 100 -26.73 5.56 -9.05
C GLU A 100 -28.23 5.69 -8.70
N ASN A 101 -28.57 6.44 -7.66
CA ASN A 101 -29.97 6.72 -7.32
C ASN A 101 -30.71 7.47 -8.42
N MET A 102 -30.11 8.52 -8.97
CA MET A 102 -30.70 9.31 -10.06
C MET A 102 -30.93 8.43 -11.31
N LYS A 103 -29.99 7.54 -11.63
CA LYS A 103 -30.16 6.55 -12.71
C LYS A 103 -31.32 5.62 -12.41
N ASN A 104 -31.42 5.09 -11.20
CA ASN A 104 -32.50 4.20 -10.79
C ASN A 104 -33.88 4.90 -10.78
N LYS A 105 -33.90 6.23 -10.67
CA LYS A 105 -35.07 7.11 -10.84
C LYS A 105 -35.37 7.47 -12.31
N GLY A 106 -34.63 6.91 -13.26
CA GLY A 106 -34.89 7.01 -14.70
C GLY A 106 -34.02 8.01 -15.48
N MET A 107 -33.09 8.70 -14.82
CA MET A 107 -32.18 9.63 -15.52
C MET A 107 -31.14 8.87 -16.37
N ALA A 108 -30.90 9.33 -17.60
CA ALA A 108 -29.95 8.71 -18.50
C ALA A 108 -28.54 9.30 -18.34
N PHE A 109 -27.60 8.46 -17.91
CA PHE A 109 -26.18 8.81 -17.83
C PHE A 109 -25.42 8.25 -19.03
N TYR A 110 -24.44 9.00 -19.51
CA TYR A 110 -23.57 8.61 -20.61
C TYR A 110 -22.12 8.80 -20.20
N SER A 111 -21.22 8.02 -20.77
CA SER A 111 -19.78 8.21 -20.57
C SER A 111 -19.12 8.81 -21.81
N ASP A 112 -18.09 9.60 -21.58
CA ASP A 112 -17.14 10.04 -22.59
C ASP A 112 -15.71 9.87 -22.06
N GLN A 113 -14.71 9.83 -22.93
CA GLN A 113 -13.33 9.53 -22.55
C GLN A 113 -12.41 10.72 -22.80
N VAL A 114 -11.42 10.88 -21.92
CA VAL A 114 -10.32 11.81 -22.12
C VAL A 114 -9.16 11.12 -22.84
N GLU A 115 -8.32 11.90 -23.52
CA GLU A 115 -7.10 11.38 -24.15
C GLU A 115 -6.09 10.95 -23.08
N GLU A 116 -5.98 11.77 -22.02
CA GLU A 116 -5.08 11.52 -20.91
C GLU A 116 -5.58 12.20 -19.64
N TRP A 117 -5.56 11.47 -18.54
CA TRP A 117 -5.90 11.91 -17.20
C TRP A 117 -4.65 11.83 -16.32
N LEU A 118 -4.42 12.88 -15.55
CA LEU A 118 -3.30 13.08 -14.65
C LEU A 118 -3.85 13.45 -13.28
N ASP A 119 -3.86 12.47 -12.39
CA ASP A 119 -4.32 12.59 -11.01
C ASP A 119 -3.24 13.26 -10.13
N CYS A 120 -3.56 14.36 -9.45
CA CYS A 120 -2.67 14.99 -8.47
C CYS A 120 -3.03 14.64 -7.01
N GLY A 121 -3.83 13.59 -6.78
CA GLY A 121 -4.29 13.20 -5.44
C GLY A 121 -3.19 12.69 -4.48
N ASN A 122 -2.00 12.36 -4.98
CA ASN A 122 -0.86 12.00 -4.13
C ASN A 122 0.49 12.55 -4.64
N LYS A 123 1.50 12.51 -3.78
CA LYS A 123 2.83 13.09 -4.05
C LYS A 123 3.53 12.49 -5.29
N ASP A 124 3.44 11.18 -5.49
CA ASP A 124 4.17 10.49 -6.56
C ASP A 124 3.47 10.76 -7.90
N ALA A 125 2.12 10.73 -7.88
CA ALA A 125 1.30 11.10 -9.02
C ALA A 125 1.47 12.58 -9.39
N THR A 126 1.61 13.48 -8.41
CA THR A 126 1.87 14.91 -8.65
C THR A 126 3.22 15.11 -9.35
N VAL A 127 4.27 14.41 -8.92
CA VAL A 127 5.60 14.47 -9.55
C VAL A 127 5.54 13.95 -10.99
N TYR A 128 4.88 12.82 -11.21
CA TYR A 128 4.64 12.30 -12.56
C TYR A 128 3.87 13.30 -13.44
N THR A 129 2.81 13.89 -12.91
CA THR A 129 2.01 14.90 -13.61
C THR A 129 2.84 16.10 -14.02
N ASN A 130 3.73 16.61 -13.16
CA ASN A 130 4.67 17.66 -13.52
C ASN A 130 5.58 17.24 -14.69
N GLN A 131 6.19 16.04 -14.62
CA GLN A 131 7.02 15.52 -15.72
C GLN A 131 6.22 15.47 -17.02
N ARG A 132 5.00 14.95 -16.96
CA ARG A 132 4.14 14.75 -18.13
C ARG A 132 3.67 16.07 -18.75
N ILE A 133 3.32 17.06 -17.94
CA ILE A 133 2.94 18.39 -18.42
C ILE A 133 4.12 19.08 -19.13
N LEU A 134 5.34 18.95 -18.60
CA LEU A 134 6.53 19.47 -19.28
C LEU A 134 6.76 18.78 -20.63
N GLU A 135 6.58 17.47 -20.71
CA GLU A 135 6.65 16.72 -21.97
C GLU A 135 5.58 17.15 -22.99
N ILE A 136 4.36 17.44 -22.54
CA ILE A 136 3.27 17.91 -23.42
C ILE A 136 3.56 19.32 -23.96
N LYS A 137 4.14 20.19 -23.12
CA LYS A 137 4.37 21.61 -23.44
C LYS A 137 5.68 21.88 -24.19
N LYS A 138 6.71 21.02 -24.08
CA LYS A 138 8.07 21.31 -24.58
C LYS A 138 8.16 21.69 -26.06
N ASP A 139 7.26 21.15 -26.88
CA ASP A 139 7.22 21.40 -28.33
C ASP A 139 6.17 22.45 -28.73
N ARG A 140 5.48 23.06 -27.75
CA ARG A 140 4.31 23.94 -27.94
C ARG A 140 4.49 25.32 -27.32
N GLU A 141 5.29 25.41 -26.25
CA GLU A 141 5.44 26.61 -25.44
C GLU A 141 6.93 26.88 -25.17
N ALA A 142 7.28 28.16 -24.98
CA ALA A 142 8.59 28.53 -24.47
C ALA A 142 8.64 28.25 -22.96
N LEU A 143 9.28 27.15 -22.56
CA LEU A 143 9.35 26.73 -21.16
C LEU A 143 10.43 27.46 -20.34
N VAL A 144 11.31 28.21 -20.98
CA VAL A 144 12.34 29.02 -20.31
C VAL A 144 12.04 30.48 -20.59
N ALA A 145 11.72 31.24 -19.54
CA ALA A 145 11.48 32.66 -19.64
C ALA A 145 12.75 33.40 -20.12
N SER A 146 12.58 34.39 -21.00
CA SER A 146 13.68 35.21 -21.50
C SER A 146 14.34 36.07 -20.41
N SER A 147 13.64 36.29 -19.29
CA SER A 147 14.12 36.99 -18.10
C SER A 147 14.87 36.08 -17.11
N ALA A 148 14.98 34.78 -17.37
CA ALA A 148 15.79 33.89 -16.55
C ALA A 148 17.29 34.22 -16.70
N VAL A 149 18.01 34.21 -15.59
CA VAL A 149 19.46 34.48 -15.53
C VAL A 149 20.18 33.15 -15.38
N LEU A 150 20.89 32.72 -16.43
CA LEU A 150 21.61 31.45 -16.48
C LEU A 150 23.12 31.73 -16.56
N GLU A 151 23.84 31.57 -15.45
CA GLU A 151 25.28 31.85 -15.35
C GLU A 151 26.05 30.57 -15.05
N ASN A 152 26.89 30.11 -15.98
CA ASN A 152 27.57 28.80 -15.84
C ASN A 152 26.58 27.68 -15.46
N ALA A 153 25.43 27.66 -16.14
CA ALA A 153 24.33 26.76 -15.86
C ALA A 153 24.04 25.86 -17.07
N THR A 154 23.64 24.62 -16.82
CA THR A 154 23.18 23.68 -17.85
C THR A 154 21.75 23.25 -17.55
N ILE A 155 20.83 23.51 -18.48
CA ILE A 155 19.44 23.09 -18.38
C ILE A 155 19.24 21.83 -19.22
N ILE A 156 18.85 20.74 -18.60
CA ILE A 156 18.50 19.48 -19.27
C ILE A 156 16.99 19.52 -19.54
N ALA A 157 16.59 19.65 -20.80
CA ALA A 157 15.19 19.75 -21.19
C ALA A 157 14.43 18.41 -21.02
N PRO A 158 13.10 18.44 -20.80
CA PRO A 158 12.30 19.64 -20.62
C PRO A 158 12.35 20.15 -19.17
N CYS A 159 12.43 21.47 -18.98
CA CYS A 159 12.29 22.13 -17.68
C CYS A 159 11.46 23.39 -17.85
N PHE A 160 10.64 23.73 -16.85
CA PHE A 160 10.01 25.05 -16.76
C PHE A 160 10.88 25.97 -15.91
N ILE A 161 11.27 27.11 -16.45
CA ILE A 161 12.10 28.12 -15.77
C ILE A 161 11.35 29.45 -15.87
N GLY A 162 10.71 29.83 -14.78
CA GLY A 162 9.86 31.02 -14.67
C GLY A 162 10.61 32.33 -14.76
N GLU A 163 9.84 33.42 -14.79
CA GLU A 163 10.39 34.77 -14.93
C GLU A 163 11.33 35.14 -13.77
N GLY A 164 12.49 35.71 -14.10
CA GLY A 164 13.46 36.17 -13.11
C GLY A 164 14.12 35.06 -12.28
N VAL A 165 13.93 33.79 -12.64
CA VAL A 165 14.66 32.68 -12.03
C VAL A 165 16.15 32.84 -12.29
N VAL A 166 16.97 32.60 -11.27
CA VAL A 166 18.42 32.68 -11.35
C VAL A 166 19.02 31.31 -11.14
N VAL A 167 19.85 30.84 -12.08
CA VAL A 167 20.58 29.57 -11.98
C VAL A 167 22.06 29.85 -12.17
N ARG A 168 22.87 29.60 -11.14
CA ARG A 168 24.32 29.83 -11.16
C ARG A 168 25.10 28.56 -10.83
N ASN A 169 26.15 28.26 -11.60
CA ASN A 169 27.07 27.14 -11.33
C ASN A 169 26.32 25.81 -11.08
N SER A 170 25.25 25.58 -11.82
CA SER A 170 24.28 24.52 -11.52
C SER A 170 23.83 23.78 -12.77
N VAL A 171 23.38 22.55 -12.58
CA VAL A 171 22.73 21.76 -13.62
C VAL A 171 21.31 21.46 -13.14
N VAL A 172 20.30 21.75 -13.97
CA VAL A 172 18.88 21.63 -13.62
C VAL A 172 18.18 20.78 -14.68
N GLY A 173 17.50 19.71 -14.27
CA GLY A 173 16.67 18.88 -15.13
C GLY A 173 17.03 17.39 -15.14
N PRO A 174 16.40 16.58 -16.02
CA PRO A 174 15.16 16.92 -16.71
C PRO A 174 13.96 16.99 -15.75
N HIS A 175 12.85 17.52 -16.26
CA HIS A 175 11.54 17.60 -15.61
C HIS A 175 11.48 18.44 -14.32
N VAL A 176 12.31 19.48 -14.23
CA VAL A 176 12.28 20.43 -13.12
C VAL A 176 11.47 21.66 -13.49
N SER A 177 10.64 22.12 -12.56
CA SER A 177 9.89 23.38 -12.66
C SER A 177 10.37 24.35 -11.59
N LEU A 178 10.91 25.49 -11.98
CA LEU A 178 11.34 26.58 -11.10
C LEU A 178 10.43 27.78 -11.32
N GLU A 179 9.70 28.18 -10.29
CA GLU A 179 8.78 29.31 -10.34
C GLU A 179 9.47 30.67 -10.12
N GLN A 180 8.77 31.75 -10.42
CA GLN A 180 9.27 33.12 -10.25
C GLN A 180 9.89 33.35 -8.87
N GLY A 181 11.08 33.97 -8.85
CA GLY A 181 11.80 34.31 -7.62
C GLY A 181 12.69 33.20 -7.06
N VAL A 182 12.73 32.02 -7.70
CA VAL A 182 13.67 30.96 -7.32
C VAL A 182 15.10 31.30 -7.73
N THR A 183 16.05 31.05 -6.82
CA THR A 183 17.49 31.11 -7.09
C THR A 183 18.11 29.75 -6.77
N VAL A 184 18.83 29.18 -7.74
CA VAL A 184 19.54 27.91 -7.63
C VAL A 184 21.02 28.18 -7.82
N GLU A 185 21.83 27.86 -6.81
CA GLU A 185 23.27 28.09 -6.85
C GLU A 185 24.04 26.84 -6.40
N ASN A 186 25.12 26.53 -7.12
CA ASN A 186 26.04 25.43 -6.81
C ASN A 186 25.36 24.05 -6.66
N ALA A 187 24.26 23.82 -7.39
CA ALA A 187 23.50 22.58 -7.39
C ALA A 187 23.81 21.77 -8.65
N SER A 188 24.44 20.60 -8.51
CA SER A 188 24.73 19.72 -9.65
C SER A 188 23.84 18.49 -9.65
N ILE A 189 23.45 18.02 -10.84
CA ILE A 189 22.82 16.69 -11.03
C ILE A 189 23.88 15.58 -11.16
N SER A 190 25.14 15.83 -10.76
CA SER A 190 26.12 14.74 -10.68
C SER A 190 25.53 13.68 -9.77
N PRO A 191 25.50 12.39 -10.17
CA PRO A 191 24.93 11.34 -9.34
C PRO A 191 25.52 11.47 -7.94
N CYS A 192 24.67 11.81 -6.96
CA CYS A 192 25.09 12.04 -5.59
C CYS A 192 25.66 10.77 -4.96
N ILE A 193 25.47 9.62 -5.61
CA ILE A 193 26.03 8.33 -5.23
C ILE A 193 26.92 7.85 -6.39
N THR A 194 28.22 7.72 -6.10
CA THR A 194 29.25 7.23 -7.01
C THR A 194 29.49 5.73 -6.87
N SER A 195 29.18 5.14 -5.71
CA SER A 195 29.33 3.70 -5.48
C SER A 195 28.41 3.19 -4.38
N TYR A 196 28.19 1.88 -4.36
CA TYR A 196 27.40 1.20 -3.34
C TYR A 196 28.23 0.12 -2.64
N SER A 197 27.92 -0.15 -1.37
CA SER A 197 28.33 -1.38 -0.68
C SER A 197 27.13 -2.03 -0.02
N ILE A 198 27.19 -3.35 0.16
CA ILE A 198 26.15 -4.14 0.83
C ILE A 198 26.82 -4.95 1.94
N ASN A 199 26.36 -4.77 3.18
CA ASN A 199 26.61 -5.68 4.28
C ASN A 199 25.38 -6.59 4.44
N TRP A 200 25.56 -7.91 4.32
CA TRP A 200 24.46 -8.88 4.34
C TRP A 200 23.98 -9.24 5.74
N GLY A 201 24.56 -8.65 6.79
CA GLY A 201 24.13 -8.87 8.18
C GLY A 201 24.64 -10.17 8.81
N GLU A 202 25.53 -10.89 8.14
CA GLU A 202 26.20 -12.12 8.63
C GLU A 202 27.73 -12.01 8.61
N GLY A 203 28.25 -10.79 8.60
CA GLY A 203 29.69 -10.50 8.55
C GLY A 203 30.28 -10.47 7.13
N SER A 204 29.51 -10.82 6.10
CA SER A 204 29.90 -10.64 4.70
C SER A 204 29.54 -9.23 4.20
N THR A 205 30.48 -8.58 3.52
CA THR A 205 30.29 -7.27 2.91
C THR A 205 30.91 -7.25 1.52
N ILE A 206 30.22 -6.64 0.57
CA ILE A 206 30.70 -6.40 -0.80
C ILE A 206 30.70 -4.91 -1.08
N GLU A 207 31.77 -4.41 -1.69
CA GLU A 207 31.98 -2.99 -2.01
C GLU A 207 31.93 -2.73 -3.51
N ASN A 208 31.66 -1.48 -3.88
CA ASN A 208 31.61 -1.00 -5.27
C ASN A 208 30.71 -1.85 -6.18
N VAL A 209 29.50 -2.15 -5.67
CA VAL A 209 28.56 -3.03 -6.37
C VAL A 209 27.74 -2.31 -7.43
N THR A 210 27.37 -3.06 -8.46
CA THR A 210 26.32 -2.72 -9.42
C THR A 210 25.13 -3.64 -9.21
N PHE A 211 23.90 -3.11 -9.24
CA PHE A 211 22.70 -3.92 -9.08
C PHE A 211 22.26 -4.58 -10.40
N PRO A 212 21.58 -5.74 -10.35
CA PRO A 212 21.16 -6.49 -9.16
C PRO A 212 22.30 -7.30 -8.51
N GLN A 213 22.19 -7.53 -7.20
CA GLN A 213 23.11 -8.39 -6.44
C GLN A 213 22.34 -9.57 -5.82
N GLN A 214 22.99 -10.74 -5.76
CA GLN A 214 22.44 -11.96 -5.20
C GLN A 214 23.29 -12.44 -4.02
N HIS A 215 22.62 -13.02 -3.02
CA HIS A 215 23.24 -13.55 -1.83
C HIS A 215 22.45 -14.74 -1.29
N THR A 216 23.13 -15.74 -0.71
CA THR A 216 22.52 -16.96 -0.19
C THR A 216 22.85 -17.11 1.29
N TYR A 217 21.83 -17.05 2.15
CA TYR A 217 21.95 -17.36 3.57
C TYR A 217 21.93 -18.88 3.79
N THR A 218 23.01 -19.44 4.34
CA THR A 218 23.14 -20.89 4.57
C THR A 218 22.67 -21.33 5.96
N GLN A 219 22.49 -20.40 6.88
CA GLN A 219 22.01 -20.65 8.23
C GLN A 219 20.63 -20.03 8.44
N LEU A 220 19.86 -20.60 9.37
CA LEU A 220 18.59 -19.99 9.78
C LEU A 220 18.88 -18.78 10.67
N GLY A 221 18.18 -17.67 10.43
CA GLY A 221 18.38 -16.44 11.17
C GLY A 221 17.60 -15.25 10.63
N VAL A 222 17.62 -14.17 11.41
CA VAL A 222 17.14 -12.85 10.99
C VAL A 222 18.35 -11.98 10.72
N TYR A 223 18.51 -11.56 9.48
CA TYR A 223 19.65 -10.80 9.01
C TYR A 223 19.25 -9.36 8.71
N THR A 224 20.04 -8.40 9.18
CA THR A 224 19.85 -6.99 8.84
C THR A 224 20.79 -6.64 7.70
N ILE A 225 20.25 -6.63 6.48
CA ILE A 225 20.96 -6.15 5.30
C ILE A 225 21.10 -4.64 5.42
N THR A 226 22.30 -4.13 5.21
CA THR A 226 22.60 -2.69 5.17
C THR A 226 23.21 -2.34 3.82
N ILE A 227 22.56 -1.45 3.08
CA ILE A 227 23.06 -0.91 1.82
C ILE A 227 23.56 0.51 2.08
N TYR A 228 24.81 0.77 1.71
CA TYR A 228 25.44 2.09 1.76
C TYR A 228 25.53 2.65 0.35
N GLY A 229 25.09 3.89 0.16
CA GLY A 229 25.39 4.70 -1.02
C GLY A 229 26.43 5.75 -0.66
N TYR A 230 27.56 5.75 -1.36
CA TYR A 230 28.63 6.72 -1.16
C TYR A 230 28.63 7.76 -2.27
N GLY A 231 28.64 9.02 -1.88
CA GLY A 231 28.72 10.17 -2.75
C GLY A 231 30.05 10.86 -2.76
N GLN A 232 30.09 11.97 -3.51
CA GLN A 232 31.22 12.89 -3.46
C GLN A 232 31.28 13.64 -2.12
N ASN A 233 32.45 14.14 -1.74
CA ASN A 233 32.68 14.96 -0.55
C ASN A 233 32.28 14.31 0.79
N GLY A 234 32.27 12.97 0.87
CA GLY A 234 31.98 12.24 2.09
C GLY A 234 30.49 12.11 2.42
N CYS A 235 29.58 12.55 1.53
CA CYS A 235 28.15 12.27 1.67
C CYS A 235 27.90 10.75 1.61
N ASN A 236 27.14 10.22 2.55
CA ASN A 236 26.68 8.85 2.52
C ASN A 236 25.17 8.77 2.81
N SER A 237 24.54 7.71 2.30
CA SER A 237 23.18 7.34 2.63
C SER A 237 23.15 5.87 3.00
N VAL A 238 22.29 5.50 3.94
CA VAL A 238 22.19 4.14 4.45
C VAL A 238 20.74 3.70 4.45
N LYS A 239 20.49 2.50 3.93
CA LYS A 239 19.18 1.85 3.99
C LYS A 239 19.33 0.44 4.54
N THR A 240 18.43 0.07 5.45
CA THR A 240 18.41 -1.26 6.07
C THR A 240 17.15 -2.04 5.69
N TYR A 241 17.30 -3.35 5.58
CA TYR A 241 16.21 -4.30 5.33
C TYR A 241 16.37 -5.51 6.24
N GLN A 242 15.27 -6.08 6.72
CA GLN A 242 15.30 -7.37 7.40
C GLN A 242 15.03 -8.50 6.40
N VAL A 243 15.90 -9.49 6.40
CA VAL A 243 15.69 -10.76 5.70
C VAL A 243 15.59 -11.87 6.73
N LYS A 244 14.49 -12.61 6.68
CA LYS A 244 14.26 -13.77 7.55
C LYS A 244 14.47 -15.04 6.76
N ASN A 245 15.54 -15.76 7.06
CA ASN A 245 15.73 -17.13 6.62
C ASN A 245 15.34 -18.05 7.77
N ILE A 246 14.05 -18.30 7.95
CA ILE A 246 13.52 -19.04 9.10
C ILE A 246 12.68 -20.21 8.60
N SER A 247 12.53 -21.25 9.43
CA SER A 247 11.55 -22.29 9.21
C SER A 247 10.15 -21.77 9.54
N ASN A 248 9.14 -22.21 8.80
CA ASN A 248 7.76 -22.05 9.26
C ASN A 248 7.59 -22.83 10.58
N PRO A 249 6.99 -22.25 11.63
CA PRO A 249 6.73 -22.98 12.86
C PRO A 249 5.92 -24.26 12.58
N SER A 250 6.47 -25.41 12.96
CA SER A 250 5.76 -26.68 13.00
C SER A 250 5.40 -27.01 14.45
N GLY A 251 4.18 -27.46 14.67
CA GLY A 251 3.70 -27.75 16.01
C GLY A 251 2.46 -28.62 15.98
N GLY A 252 2.32 -29.46 16.99
CA GLY A 252 1.09 -30.20 17.24
C GLY A 252 0.83 -30.28 18.73
N LEU A 253 -0.42 -30.59 19.09
CA LEU A 253 -0.81 -30.88 20.46
C LEU A 253 -0.96 -32.40 20.60
N TYR A 254 -0.16 -32.99 21.49
CA TYR A 254 -0.38 -34.35 21.95
C TYR A 254 -1.39 -34.35 23.09
N SER A 255 -2.50 -35.07 22.89
CA SER A 255 -3.49 -35.33 23.93
C SER A 255 -3.20 -36.67 24.61
N PRO A 256 -3.33 -36.77 25.95
CA PRO A 256 -3.10 -38.01 26.69
C PRO A 256 -4.16 -39.11 26.47
N GLY A 257 -5.06 -38.94 25.50
CA GLY A 257 -6.09 -39.93 25.14
C GLY A 257 -7.46 -39.61 25.75
N SER A 258 -8.20 -40.64 26.16
CA SER A 258 -9.56 -40.47 26.71
C SER A 258 -9.54 -39.69 28.03
N THR A 259 -10.30 -38.61 28.10
CA THR A 259 -10.51 -37.78 29.30
C THR A 259 -11.84 -38.08 30.01
N THR A 260 -12.41 -39.27 29.81
CA THR A 260 -13.66 -39.71 30.45
C THR A 260 -13.48 -39.95 31.95
N ASN A 261 -14.49 -39.58 32.76
CA ASN A 261 -14.55 -39.78 34.23
C ASN A 261 -13.48 -39.02 35.04
N LEU A 262 -13.04 -37.86 34.56
CA LEU A 262 -12.15 -36.97 35.31
C LEU A 262 -12.98 -35.98 36.14
N CYS A 263 -12.96 -36.15 37.46
CA CYS A 263 -13.56 -35.19 38.38
C CYS A 263 -12.51 -34.20 38.88
N ALA A 264 -12.87 -32.92 38.88
CA ALA A 264 -12.01 -31.85 39.37
C ALA A 264 -11.89 -31.87 40.90
N PRO A 265 -10.72 -31.48 41.47
CA PRO A 265 -9.49 -31.16 40.76
C PRO A 265 -8.88 -32.40 40.11
N THR A 266 -8.54 -32.33 38.82
CA THR A 266 -7.96 -33.48 38.12
C THR A 266 -6.52 -33.71 38.59
N ALA A 267 -6.03 -34.94 38.53
CA ALA A 267 -4.58 -35.14 38.47
C ALA A 267 -4.02 -34.39 37.23
N PRO A 268 -2.75 -33.95 37.22
CA PRO A 268 -2.18 -33.23 36.09
C PRO A 268 -2.30 -34.04 34.79
N ILE A 269 -3.12 -33.54 33.87
CA ILE A 269 -3.36 -34.12 32.54
C ILE A 269 -2.15 -33.78 31.68
N GLN A 270 -1.52 -34.82 31.11
CA GLN A 270 -0.24 -34.68 30.41
C GLN A 270 -0.46 -34.31 28.93
N PHE A 271 -0.63 -33.02 28.65
CA PHE A 271 -0.51 -32.51 27.29
C PHE A 271 0.97 -32.34 26.93
N ALA A 272 1.28 -32.31 25.63
CA ALA A 272 2.61 -31.97 25.18
C ALA A 272 2.60 -31.25 23.83
N ILE A 273 3.54 -30.32 23.64
CA ILE A 273 3.85 -29.72 22.34
C ILE A 273 4.70 -30.72 21.56
N THR A 274 4.33 -30.99 20.31
CA THR A 274 5.03 -31.91 19.40
C THR A 274 5.58 -31.16 18.20
N GLY A 275 6.56 -31.74 17.48
CA GLY A 275 7.06 -31.19 16.21
C GLY A 275 7.82 -29.86 16.32
N TRP A 276 8.24 -29.45 17.53
CA TRP A 276 8.80 -28.14 17.83
C TRP A 276 10.32 -28.02 17.61
N TYR A 277 11.03 -29.14 17.51
CA TYR A 277 12.49 -29.21 17.62
C TYR A 277 13.28 -28.50 16.52
N ALA A 278 12.66 -28.22 15.37
CA ALA A 278 13.29 -27.57 14.22
C ALA A 278 12.77 -26.14 13.98
N ASN A 279 11.96 -25.61 14.90
CA ASN A 279 11.43 -24.26 14.80
C ASN A 279 12.53 -23.21 15.01
N SER A 280 12.39 -22.08 14.35
CA SER A 280 13.27 -20.94 14.51
C SER A 280 13.13 -20.32 15.90
N LEU A 281 14.20 -19.66 16.39
CA LEU A 281 14.26 -19.08 17.74
C LEU A 281 13.20 -17.99 18.01
N ASP A 282 12.68 -17.36 16.97
CA ASP A 282 11.59 -16.38 17.04
C ASP A 282 10.19 -17.02 17.13
N THR A 283 10.09 -18.34 17.18
CA THR A 283 8.82 -19.05 17.41
C THR A 283 8.38 -18.89 18.87
N THR A 284 7.13 -18.47 19.06
CA THR A 284 6.44 -18.41 20.35
C THR A 284 5.29 -19.40 20.37
N TYR A 285 5.00 -19.96 21.54
CA TYR A 285 3.90 -20.89 21.79
C TYR A 285 2.97 -20.29 22.83
N GLU A 286 1.71 -20.13 22.45
CA GLU A 286 0.63 -19.71 23.35
C GLU A 286 -0.32 -20.91 23.51
N VAL A 287 -0.49 -21.37 24.75
CA VAL A 287 -1.36 -22.52 25.06
C VAL A 287 -2.50 -22.05 25.95
N ASP A 288 -3.71 -22.11 25.38
CA ASP A 288 -4.97 -21.90 26.09
C ASP A 288 -5.62 -23.27 26.36
N PHE A 289 -5.85 -23.57 27.64
CA PHE A 289 -6.47 -24.83 28.08
C PHE A 289 -8.01 -24.77 28.09
N GLY A 290 -8.60 -23.61 27.81
CA GLY A 290 -10.04 -23.40 27.63
C GLY A 290 -10.88 -23.33 28.91
N ASP A 291 -10.24 -23.30 30.09
CA ASP A 291 -10.91 -23.25 31.40
C ASP A 291 -10.80 -21.89 32.10
N GLY A 292 -10.33 -20.87 31.38
CA GLY A 292 -10.14 -19.51 31.91
C GLY A 292 -8.90 -19.34 32.80
N THR A 293 -8.04 -20.35 32.89
CA THR A 293 -6.71 -20.20 33.49
C THR A 293 -5.79 -19.34 32.62
N THR A 294 -4.71 -18.82 33.21
CA THR A 294 -3.75 -17.98 32.49
C THR A 294 -3.12 -18.73 31.32
N ILE A 295 -3.13 -18.11 30.13
CA ILE A 295 -2.45 -18.63 28.93
C ILE A 295 -0.97 -18.90 29.24
N LEU A 296 -0.53 -20.12 28.94
CA LEU A 296 0.86 -20.50 29.06
C LEU A 296 1.63 -20.00 27.83
N ASN A 297 2.56 -19.08 28.08
CA ASN A 297 3.44 -18.52 27.05
C ASN A 297 4.84 -19.13 27.16
N LEU A 298 5.32 -19.71 26.06
CA LEU A 298 6.66 -20.28 25.94
C LEU A 298 7.34 -19.74 24.69
N THR A 299 8.65 -19.68 24.72
CA THR A 299 9.50 -19.35 23.57
C THR A 299 10.20 -20.60 23.06
N GLN A 300 10.64 -20.61 21.80
CA GLN A 300 11.50 -21.69 21.30
C GLN A 300 12.75 -21.87 22.16
N SER A 301 13.26 -20.78 22.75
CA SER A 301 14.40 -20.82 23.68
C SER A 301 14.08 -21.64 24.93
N ASP A 302 12.86 -21.56 25.47
CA ASP A 302 12.45 -22.35 26.63
C ASP A 302 12.46 -23.84 26.31
N LEU A 303 11.97 -24.22 25.12
CA LEU A 303 11.88 -25.61 24.69
C LEU A 303 13.26 -26.21 24.40
N ILE A 304 14.15 -25.52 23.70
CA ILE A 304 15.50 -26.04 23.36
C ILE A 304 16.45 -26.07 24.56
N ASN A 305 16.22 -25.25 25.59
CA ASN A 305 17.01 -25.27 26.83
C ASN A 305 16.54 -26.34 27.82
N SER A 306 15.48 -27.09 27.48
CA SER A 306 14.95 -28.16 28.32
C SER A 306 15.68 -29.49 28.14
N SER A 307 15.47 -30.41 29.08
CA SER A 307 15.96 -31.79 28.97
C SER A 307 15.28 -32.62 27.86
N TYR A 308 14.21 -32.09 27.25
CA TYR A 308 13.49 -32.74 26.16
C TYR A 308 14.13 -32.48 24.78
N TYR A 309 15.04 -31.51 24.69
CA TYR A 309 15.77 -31.20 23.47
C TYR A 309 17.01 -32.08 23.31
N ASN A 310 17.14 -32.71 22.14
CA ASN A 310 18.35 -33.44 21.78
C ASN A 310 19.24 -32.54 20.90
N SER A 311 20.21 -31.86 21.51
CA SER A 311 21.09 -30.92 20.81
C SER A 311 22.01 -31.57 19.76
N THR A 312 22.29 -32.87 19.89
CA THR A 312 23.10 -33.63 18.93
C THR A 312 22.31 -34.06 17.70
N ILE A 313 21.04 -34.47 17.90
CA ILE A 313 20.13 -34.90 16.84
C ILE A 313 18.74 -34.30 17.14
N PRO A 314 18.45 -33.07 16.69
CA PRO A 314 17.20 -32.37 17.02
C PRO A 314 15.92 -33.16 16.70
N ALA A 315 15.92 -33.93 15.60
CA ALA A 315 14.79 -34.79 15.21
C ALA A 315 14.44 -35.88 16.24
N ASN A 316 15.36 -36.22 17.16
CA ASN A 316 15.13 -37.17 18.25
C ASN A 316 14.70 -36.49 19.56
N SER A 317 14.35 -35.20 19.54
CA SER A 317 13.80 -34.51 20.71
C SER A 317 12.46 -35.09 21.11
N GLN A 318 12.19 -35.13 22.42
CA GLN A 318 10.93 -35.62 22.96
C GLN A 318 9.83 -34.56 22.85
N ASN A 319 8.57 -34.96 22.99
CA ASN A 319 7.48 -34.00 23.12
C ASN A 319 7.70 -33.15 24.37
N TYR A 320 7.46 -31.84 24.26
CA TYR A 320 7.66 -30.91 25.38
C TYR A 320 6.41 -30.92 26.28
N PRO A 321 6.48 -31.43 27.51
CA PRO A 321 5.30 -31.59 28.34
C PRO A 321 4.78 -30.25 28.85
N ILE A 322 3.46 -30.09 28.79
CA ILE A 322 2.69 -28.93 29.27
C ILE A 322 1.53 -29.45 30.13
N PRO A 323 1.81 -30.04 31.32
CA PRO A 323 0.79 -30.64 32.16
C PRO A 323 -0.17 -29.58 32.71
N HIS A 324 -1.47 -29.91 32.76
CA HIS A 324 -2.51 -28.99 33.24
C HIS A 324 -3.47 -29.65 34.22
N VAL A 325 -3.96 -28.88 35.20
CA VAL A 325 -4.95 -29.32 36.19
C VAL A 325 -6.24 -28.54 35.99
N TYR A 326 -7.33 -29.24 35.70
CA TYR A 326 -8.66 -28.66 35.64
C TYR A 326 -9.28 -28.63 37.04
N ASN A 327 -9.68 -27.44 37.48
CA ASN A 327 -10.25 -27.21 38.81
C ASN A 327 -11.77 -27.20 38.84
N ILE A 328 -12.42 -27.29 37.68
CA ILE A 328 -13.87 -27.30 37.53
C ILE A 328 -14.27 -28.51 36.69
N SER A 329 -15.31 -29.24 37.12
CA SER A 329 -15.90 -30.37 36.39
C SER A 329 -17.39 -30.47 36.71
N ASN A 330 -18.13 -31.20 35.89
CA ASN A 330 -19.56 -31.51 36.06
C ASN A 330 -19.82 -32.86 36.74
N CYS A 331 -18.89 -33.33 37.57
CA CYS A 331 -19.08 -34.58 38.29
C CYS A 331 -20.19 -34.50 39.34
N PRO A 332 -20.91 -35.62 39.62
CA PRO A 332 -21.92 -35.67 40.66
C PRO A 332 -21.38 -35.22 42.02
N GLY A 333 -22.08 -34.29 42.69
CA GLY A 333 -21.69 -33.68 43.96
C GLY A 333 -20.73 -32.48 43.86
N GLY A 334 -20.48 -31.94 42.66
CA GLY A 334 -19.63 -30.77 42.44
C GLY A 334 -20.33 -29.42 42.71
N PRO A 335 -19.59 -28.29 42.75
CA PRO A 335 -20.13 -26.95 43.06
C PRO A 335 -21.08 -26.37 41.99
N PHE A 336 -21.38 -27.14 40.94
CA PHE A 336 -22.28 -26.77 39.83
C PHE A 336 -23.51 -27.71 39.72
N GLU A 337 -23.74 -28.60 40.70
CA GLU A 337 -25.04 -29.26 40.95
C GLU A 337 -25.95 -28.40 41.84
#